data_AF-A0A6S6M8C2-F1
#
_entry.id   AF-A0A6S6M8C2-F1
#
_cell.length_a   1.000
_cell.length_b   1.000
_cell.length_c   1.000
_cell.angle_alpha   90.00
_cell.angle_beta   90.00
_cell.angle_gamma   90.00
#
_symmetry.space_group_name_H-M   'P 1'
#
loop_
_entity.id
_entity.type
_entity.pdbx_description
1 polymer ?
#
loop_
_entity_poly.entity_id
_entity_poly.type
_entity_poly.pdbx_seq_one_letter_code
_entity_poly.pdbx_strand_id
1 'polypeptide(L)' 'MLVQVNWTNNRYDYVNDYMLDSLIEAGVVARFLRSTGWVTVGVDPIRSANHPQMYNGPERRMFGECNTQ' A
#
# COMPACT_ATOMS: atom_id res chain seq x y z
N MET A 1 7.26 7.72 10.72
CA MET A 1 7.73 8.75 9.76
C MET A 1 6.55 9.63 9.38
N LEU A 2 6.80 10.90 9.05
CA LEU A 2 5.75 11.80 8.56
C LEU A 2 5.62 11.66 7.04
N VAL A 3 4.39 11.54 6.56
CA VAL A 3 4.06 11.43 5.14
C VAL A 3 3.25 12.65 4.73
N GLN A 4 3.64 13.27 3.63
CA GLN A 4 2.90 14.40 3.08
C GLN A 4 1.64 13.89 2.37
N VAL A 5 0.50 14.45 2.72
CA VAL A 5 -0.80 14.10 2.15
C VAL A 5 -1.44 15.32 1.53
N ASN A 6 -2.22 15.10 0.48
CA ASN A 6 -3.17 16.06 -0.08
C ASN A 6 -4.58 15.58 0.22
N TRP A 7 -5.34 16.44 0.88
CA TRP A 7 -6.75 16.22 1.17
C TRP A 7 -7.60 16.46 -0.08
N THR A 8 -8.82 15.94 -0.09
CA THR A 8 -9.82 16.23 -1.13
C THR A 8 -10.13 17.72 -1.28
N ASN A 9 -9.85 18.52 -0.24
CA ASN A 9 -9.97 19.98 -0.25
C ASN A 9 -8.76 20.70 -0.86
N ASN A 10 -7.84 20.00 -1.54
CA ASN A 10 -6.61 20.57 -2.12
C ASN A 10 -5.66 21.20 -1.08
N ARG A 11 -5.76 20.76 0.18
CA ARG A 11 -4.87 21.16 1.27
C ARG A 11 -3.77 20.13 1.41
N TYR A 12 -2.54 20.59 1.66
CA TYR A 12 -1.42 19.71 1.99
C TYR A 12 -1.17 19.68 3.49
N ASP A 13 -0.95 18.50 4.04
CA ASP A 13 -0.66 18.31 5.46
C ASP A 13 0.34 17.16 5.66
N TYR A 14 0.86 17.00 6.88
CA TYR A 14 1.80 15.95 7.22
C TYR A 14 1.18 15.08 8.32
N VAL A 15 0.92 13.82 7.97
CA VAL A 15 0.35 12.85 8.91
C VAL A 15 1.39 11.78 9.23
N ASN A 16 1.22 11.13 10.38
CA ASN A 16 2.04 9.97 10.68
C ASN A 16 1.70 8.80 9.76
N ASP A 17 2.70 7.99 9.42
CA ASP A 17 2.55 6.80 8.58
C ASP A 17 1.50 5.82 9.12
N TYR A 18 1.40 5.64 10.44
CA TYR A 18 0.42 4.75 11.04
C TYR A 18 -1.02 5.27 10.94
N MET A 19 -1.22 6.60 10.86
CA MET A 19 -2.54 7.19 10.64
C MET A 19 -2.94 7.19 9.17
N LEU A 20 -1.94 7.19 8.28
CA LEU A 20 -2.17 7.23 6.84
C LEU A 20 -3.04 6.06 6.37
N ASP A 21 -2.80 4.85 6.88
CA ASP A 21 -3.60 3.66 6.52
C ASP A 21 -5.08 3.87 6.89
N SER A 22 -5.37 4.31 8.11
CA SER A 22 -6.74 4.63 8.54
C SER A 22 -7.38 5.78 7.75
N LEU A 23 -6.59 6.78 7.34
CA LEU A 23 -7.07 7.90 6.52
C LEU A 23 -7.36 7.49 5.06
N ILE A 24 -6.57 6.55 4.53
CA ILE A 24 -6.80 5.92 3.23
C ILE A 24 -8.07 5.07 3.30
N GLU A 25 -8.24 4.25 4.34
CA GLU A 25 -9.45 3.46 4.57
C GLU A 25 -10.70 4.34 4.74
N ALA A 26 -10.56 5.47 5.43
CA ALA A 26 -11.63 6.45 5.59
C ALA A 26 -11.92 7.25 4.30
N GLY A 27 -11.08 7.17 3.27
CA GLY A 27 -11.28 7.86 1.99
C GLY A 27 -11.19 9.39 2.05
N VAL A 28 -10.57 9.93 3.10
CA VAL A 28 -10.45 11.40 3.30
C VAL A 28 -9.21 11.99 2.61
N VAL A 29 -8.22 11.16 2.30
CA VAL A 29 -6.98 11.53 1.60
C VAL A 29 -7.16 11.31 0.10
N ALA A 30 -6.87 12.33 -0.71
CA ALA A 30 -6.96 12.24 -2.17
C ALA A 30 -5.66 11.68 -2.78
N ARG A 31 -4.50 12.14 -2.30
CA ARG A 31 -3.19 11.63 -2.73
C ARG A 31 -2.17 11.77 -1.61
N PHE A 32 -1.15 10.93 -1.58
CA PHE A 32 -0.05 11.03 -0.63
C PHE A 32 1.30 10.90 -1.34
N LEU A 33 2.33 11.54 -0.78
CA LEU A 33 3.68 11.52 -1.33
C LEU A 33 4.47 10.37 -0.70
N ARG A 34 4.98 9.47 -1.52
CA ARG A 34 5.98 8.47 -1.12
C ARG A 34 7.32 8.78 -1.79
N SER A 35 8.36 8.04 -1.43
CA SER A 35 9.72 8.23 -1.98
C SER A 35 9.80 8.15 -3.51
N THR A 36 8.84 7.50 -4.18
CA THR A 36 8.78 7.42 -5.64
C THR A 36 7.89 8.47 -6.31
N GLY A 37 7.18 9.30 -5.54
CA GLY A 37 6.23 10.30 -6.06
C GLY A 37 4.86 10.27 -5.42
N TRP A 38 3.90 10.99 -6.04
CA TRP A 38 2.52 11.12 -5.56
C TRP A 38 1.68 9.90 -5.96
N VAL A 39 0.99 9.31 -5.00
CA VAL A 39 0.07 8.19 -5.17
C VAL A 39 -1.36 8.68 -4.93
N THR A 40 -2.24 8.49 -5.91
CA THR A 40 -3.66 8.89 -5.83
C THR A 40 -4.49 7.77 -5.24
N VAL A 41 -5.15 8.02 -4.11
CA VAL A 41 -5.97 7.03 -3.42
C VAL A 41 -7.22 6.72 -4.25
N GLY A 42 -7.50 5.44 -4.50
CA GLY A 42 -8.66 4.97 -5.27
C GLY A 42 -8.48 4.91 -6.79
N VAL A 43 -7.39 5.47 -7.34
CA VAL A 43 -7.03 5.35 -8.76
C VAL A 43 -5.76 4.53 -8.92
N ASP A 44 -4.73 4.84 -8.12
CA ASP A 44 -3.47 4.10 -8.14
C ASP A 44 -3.58 2.87 -7.22
N PRO A 45 -3.07 1.70 -7.62
CA PRO A 45 -3.09 0.51 -6.78
C PRO A 45 -2.17 0.70 -5.57
N ILE A 46 -2.73 1.17 -4.46
CA ILE A 46 -2.06 1.36 -3.15
C ILE A 46 -1.44 0.03 -2.66
N ARG A 47 -2.09 -1.09 -3.00
CA ARG A 47 -1.56 -2.43 -2.85
C ARG A 47 -1.56 -3.06 -4.24
N SER A 48 -0.42 -3.09 -4.90
CA SER A 48 -0.29 -3.90 -6.11
C SER A 48 -0.38 -5.38 -5.72
N ALA A 49 -1.61 -5.88 -5.63
CA ALA A 49 -1.92 -7.30 -5.72
C ALA A 49 -1.84 -7.82 -7.17
N ASN A 50 -1.49 -6.94 -8.12
CA ASN A 50 -1.47 -7.25 -9.56
C ASN A 50 -0.14 -6.88 -10.20
N HIS A 51 0.92 -7.50 -9.70
CA HIS A 51 1.84 -8.10 -10.64
C HIS A 51 1.83 -9.62 -10.40
N PRO A 52 1.14 -10.41 -11.24
CA PRO A 52 1.76 -11.64 -11.71
C PRO A 52 2.94 -11.21 -12.59
N GLN A 53 4.01 -10.66 -11.98
CA GLN A 53 5.33 -10.91 -12.56
C GLN A 53 5.39 -12.42 -12.60
N MET A 54 5.43 -12.98 -13.82
CA MET A 54 5.57 -14.40 -14.08
C MET A 54 6.66 -14.94 -13.15
N TYR A 55 6.24 -15.49 -12.02
CA TYR A 55 7.14 -15.96 -10.99
C TYR A 55 7.48 -17.38 -11.37
N ASN A 56 8.53 -17.52 -12.18
CA ASN A 56 9.07 -18.80 -12.62
C ASN A 56 10.06 -19.34 -11.58
N GLY A 57 9.66 -19.34 -10.31
CA GLY A 57 10.43 -19.85 -9.18
C GLY A 57 9.62 -20.94 -8.47
N PRO A 58 10.20 -22.13 -8.19
CA PRO A 58 9.47 -23.26 -7.61
C PRO A 58 9.13 -23.12 -6.11
N GLU A 59 9.35 -21.96 -5.49
CA GLU A 59 9.47 -21.85 -4.03
C GLU A 59 8.60 -20.75 -3.43
N ARG A 60 7.27 -20.81 -3.63
CA ARG A 60 6.36 -20.18 -2.66
C ARG A 60 5.94 -21.22 -1.64
N ARG A 61 6.73 -21.29 -0.56
CA ARG A 61 6.45 -21.99 0.69
C ARG A 61 5.84 -23.36 0.42
N MET A 62 6.69 -24.39 0.26
CA MET A 62 6.26 -25.72 0.69
C MET A 62 5.77 -25.55 2.12
N PHE A 63 4.45 -25.55 2.27
CA PHE A 63 3.81 -25.90 3.51
C PHE A 63 4.42 -27.27 3.84
N GLY A 64 5.33 -27.30 4.81
CA GLY A 64 5.91 -28.55 5.27
C GLY A 64 4.75 -29.39 5.79
N GLU A 65 4.23 -30.25 4.93
CA GLU A 65 3.44 -31.40 5.33
C GLU A 65 4.31 -32.22 6.26
N CYS A 66 4.18 -31.97 7.57
CA CYS A 66 4.62 -32.93 8.56
C CYS A 66 3.61 -34.08 8.51
N ASN A 67 3.83 -35.01 7.57
CA ASN A 67 3.14 -36.29 7.57
C ASN A 67 3.66 -37.08 8.77
N THR A 68 2.75 -37.34 9.71
CA THR A 68 2.86 -38.30 10.80
C THR A 68 3.31 -39.66 10.28
N GLN A 69 4.37 -40.23 10.87
CA GLN A 69 4.65 -41.67 10.89
C GLN A 69 4.57 -42.18 12.32
#